data_AF-A0A750PBS5-F1
#
_entry.id   AF-A0A750PBS5-F1
#
_cell.length_a   1.000
_cell.length_b   1.000
_cell.length_c   1.000
_cell.angle_alpha   90.00
_cell.angle_beta   90.00
_cell.angle_gamma   90.00
#
_symmetry.space_group_name_H-M   'P 1'
#
loop_
_entity.id
_entity.type
_entity.pdbx_description
1 polymer ?
#
loop_
_entity_poly.entity_id
_entity_poly.type
_entity_poly.pdbx_seq_one_letter_code
_entity_poly.pdbx_strand_id
1 'polypeptide(L)' 'EWLAHYNNERTHQGKMCCGRTPMETLLDGKRIWSEKNLSQM' A
#
# COMPACT_ATOMS: atom_id res chain seq x y z
N GLU A 1 9.99 14.98 8.13
CA GLU A 1 10.06 14.02 9.25
C GLU A 1 8.79 13.18 9.42
N TRP A 2 7.75 13.62 10.14
CA TRP A 2 6.65 12.73 10.59
C TRP A 2 5.91 11.99 9.47
N LEU A 3 5.52 12.68 8.39
CA LEU A 3 4.82 12.05 7.27
C LEU A 3 5.66 10.98 6.58
N ALA A 4 6.97 11.21 6.45
CA ALA A 4 7.88 10.26 5.80
C ALA A 4 8.00 8.98 6.65
N HIS A 5 8.19 9.13 7.96
CA HIS A 5 8.24 8.02 8.90
C HIS A 5 6.91 7.24 8.94
N TYR A 6 5.77 7.94 9.03
CA TYR A 6 4.47 7.28 9.01
C TYR A 6 4.26 6.46 7.73
N ASN A 7 4.56 7.05 6.58
CA ASN A 7 4.32 6.44 5.28
C ASN A 7 5.25 5.26 4.96
N ASN A 8 6.51 5.31 5.40
CA ASN A 8 7.56 4.39 4.93
C ASN A 8 8.19 3.51 6.01
N GLU A 9 8.03 3.82 7.30
CA GLU A 9 8.71 3.10 8.39
C GLU A 9 7.73 2.50 9.39
N ARG A 10 6.60 3.18 9.63
CA ARG A 10 5.59 2.72 10.57
C ARG A 10 4.75 1.59 9.95
N THR A 11 5.00 0.38 10.40
CA THR A 11 4.20 -0.79 10.04
C THR A 11 2.85 -0.77 10.76
N HIS A 12 1.77 -1.17 10.09
CA HIS A 12 0.47 -1.32 10.72
C HIS A 12 0.33 -2.72 11.33
N GLN A 13 0.08 -2.80 12.64
CA GLN A 13 -0.14 -4.05 13.39
C GLN A 13 -1.56 -4.64 13.19
N GLY A 14 -2.16 -4.42 12.02
CA GLY A 14 -3.44 -5.02 11.65
C GLY A 14 -3.22 -6.32 10.86
N LYS A 15 -4.03 -7.35 11.14
CA LYS A 15 -4.02 -8.62 10.36
C LYS A 15 -4.11 -8.39 8.84
N MET A 16 -4.82 -7.33 8.43
CA MET A 16 -5.01 -6.95 7.02
C MET A 16 -3.77 -6.34 6.38
N CYS A 17 -2.95 -5.64 7.16
CA CYS A 17 -1.77 -4.96 6.66
C CYS A 17 -0.56 -5.91 6.60
N CYS A 18 -0.61 -7.04 7.30
CA CYS A 18 0.47 -8.05 7.31
C CYS A 18 1.84 -7.47 7.70
N GLY A 19 1.86 -6.44 8.56
CA GLY A 19 3.10 -5.74 8.92
C GLY A 19 3.65 -4.81 7.84
N ARG A 20 2.92 -4.57 6.74
CA ARG A 20 3.29 -3.57 5.72
C ARG A 20 3.08 -2.15 6.23
N THR A 21 3.87 -1.25 5.67
CA THR A 21 3.73 0.20 5.79
C THR A 21 2.56 0.71 4.93
N PRO A 22 2.06 1.94 5.18
CA PRO A 22 1.02 2.52 4.34
C PRO A 22 1.42 2.58 2.86
N MET A 23 2.68 2.90 2.53
CA MET A 23 3.13 2.99 1.14
C MET A 23 3.19 1.63 0.45
N GLU A 24 3.67 0.58 1.12
CA GLU A 24 3.65 -0.77 0.57
C GLU A 24 2.22 -1.24 0.29
N THR A 25 1.29 -0.94 1.20
CA THR A 25 -0.13 -1.27 1.02
C THR A 25 -0.73 -0.52 -0.19
N LEU A 26 -0.41 0.76 -0.36
CA LEU A 26 -0.87 1.57 -1.47
C LEU A 26 -0.37 1.05 -2.82
N LEU A 27 0.92 0.70 -2.91
CA LEU A 27 1.53 0.20 -4.14
C LEU A 27 0.95 -1.15 -4.57
N ASP A 28 0.71 -2.06 -3.62
CA ASP A 28 0.07 -3.34 -3.88
C ASP A 28 -1.38 -3.14 -4.40
N GLY A 29 -2.14 -2.25 -3.75
CA GLY A 29 -3.49 -1.90 -4.20
C GLY A 29 -3.51 -1.28 -5.60
N LYS A 30 -2.56 -0.41 -5.93
CA LYS A 30 -2.43 0.20 -7.25
C LYS A 30 -2.14 -0.84 -8.34
N ARG A 31 -1.27 -1.81 -8.06
CA ARG A 31 -0.98 -2.93 -8.97
C ARG A 31 -2.23 -3.75 -9.24
N ILE A 32 -2.94 -4.18 -8.19
CA ILE A 32 -4.19 -4.96 -8.31
C ILE A 32 -5.25 -4.19 -9.10
N TRP A 33 -5.36 -2.88 -8.87
CA TRP A 33 -6.27 -2.04 -9.64
C TRP A 33 -5.90 -2.04 -11.12
N SER A 34 -4.62 -1.85 -11.45
CA SER A 34 -4.13 -1.84 -12.83
C SER A 34 -4.38 -3.18 -13.54
N GLU A 35 -4.16 -4.31 -12.86
CA GLU A 35 -4.41 -5.66 -13.40
C GLU A 35 -5.90 -5.91 -13.69
N LYS A 36 -6.79 -5.30 -12.89
CA LYS A 36 -8.25 -5.45 -13.02
C LYS A 36 -8.89 -4.39 -13.91
N ASN A 37 -8.14 -3.37 -14.32
CA ASN A 37 -8.64 -2.31 -15.16
C ASN A 37 -8.71 -2.76 -16.63
N LEU A 38 -9.68 -3.63 -16.92
CA LEU A 38 -9.91 -4.25 -18.24
C LEU A 38 -10.24 -3.24 -19.37
N SER A 39 -10.51 -1.98 -19.01
CA SER A 39 -10.83 -0.89 -19.95
C SER A 39 -9.61 -0.10 -20.44
N GLN A 40 -8.39 -0.48 -20.03
CA GLN A 40 -7.13 0.10 -20.51
C GLN A 40 -6.49 -0.66 -21.69
N MET A 41 -7.24 -1.55 -22.35
CA MET A 41 -6.90 -2.10 -23.67
C MET A 41 -7.51 -1.29 -24.80
#